data_AF-A0A925BAV0-F1
#
_entry.id   AF-A0A925BAV0-F1
#
_cell.length_a   1.000
_cell.length_b   1.000
_cell.length_c   1.000
_cell.angle_alpha   90.00
_cell.angle_beta   90.00
_cell.angle_gamma   90.00
#
_symmetry.space_group_name_H-M   'P 1'
#
loop_
_entity.id
_entity.type
_entity.pdbx_description
1 polymer ?
#
loop_
_entity_poly.entity_id
_entity_poly.type
_entity_poly.pdbx_seq_one_letter_code
_entity_poly.pdbx_strand_id
1 'polypeptide(L)'
;MIHIPDMPLYWRFKEAPGNIPGEPPARTSFSFDHDPKIDLVIERTSAELGALLADIYERNSNVGFNQDGHSLLTGYGEDFWRFLGSLLETYPAQAVLEIGCGGCVLLERLRDQGREVVGVDPSPVAAAAGERKGIRVISEFFPPRSLDTRQELIFEVDVLEHVEQPASFLRSQAQYLAPGGLVVVNVPDCGRSIERGDISMALHQHVNMFDADSLASAFHAAGLEVVRLEKSRYGAGLYCAGRIANSGLVTGRPAGVTRWQRFERLAVQNIDRFRDSVEGARRRGESIGFFMPQRAFPYLATMGWFDGYRVFDNMNVWHGRYLDGLDVPIENQADLVSRPVDHVFVMSLTFGNEVRDVLRRSAPAMKVTTLDEMLAREPA
;
A
#
# COMPACT_ATOMS: atom_id res chain seq x y z
N MET A 1 -20.58 5.94 -8.96
CA MET A 1 -19.70 5.71 -7.80
C MET A 1 -19.49 4.21 -7.69
N ILE A 2 -18.25 3.75 -7.55
CA ILE A 2 -17.96 2.32 -7.37
C ILE A 2 -18.10 2.02 -5.87
N HIS A 3 -19.08 1.17 -5.53
CA HIS A 3 -19.38 0.77 -4.16
C HIS A 3 -19.30 -0.74 -4.03
N ILE A 4 -18.54 -1.22 -3.05
CA ILE A 4 -18.31 -2.63 -2.74
C ILE A 4 -18.85 -2.86 -1.32
N PRO A 5 -20.07 -3.38 -1.14
CA PRO A 5 -20.75 -3.36 0.16
C PRO A 5 -20.16 -4.34 1.19
N ASP A 6 -19.47 -5.39 0.73
CA ASP A 6 -19.06 -6.52 1.56
C ASP A 6 -17.62 -6.94 1.23
N MET A 7 -16.68 -6.00 1.34
CA MET A 7 -15.27 -6.23 1.03
C MET A 7 -14.54 -6.83 2.25
N PRO A 8 -13.72 -7.90 2.07
CA PRO A 8 -12.82 -8.40 3.11
C PRO A 8 -11.99 -7.30 3.75
N LEU A 9 -12.11 -7.15 5.07
CA LEU A 9 -11.28 -6.26 5.88
C LEU A 9 -10.07 -7.06 6.36
N TYR A 10 -9.00 -7.06 5.57
CA TYR A 10 -7.77 -7.71 5.98
C TYR A 10 -6.83 -6.72 6.69
N TRP A 11 -6.32 -7.15 7.83
CA TRP A 11 -5.38 -6.39 8.65
C TRP A 11 -4.36 -7.27 9.38
N ARG A 12 -4.56 -8.60 9.33
CA ARG A 12 -3.65 -9.60 9.88
C ARG A 12 -3.76 -10.94 9.16
N PHE A 13 -2.79 -11.81 9.47
CA PHE A 13 -2.86 -13.23 9.17
C PHE A 13 -3.34 -14.02 10.39
N LYS A 14 -4.19 -15.01 10.17
CA LYS A 14 -4.68 -15.95 11.18
C LYS A 14 -4.08 -17.33 10.98
N GLU A 15 -3.94 -18.06 12.08
CA GLU A 15 -3.50 -19.47 12.08
C GLU A 15 -4.67 -20.45 11.82
N ALA A 16 -5.92 -19.98 11.89
CA ALA A 16 -7.12 -20.78 11.67
C ALA A 16 -8.22 -19.98 10.94
N PRO A 17 -9.14 -20.65 10.23
CA PRO A 17 -10.28 -19.99 9.60
C PRO A 17 -11.32 -19.54 10.63
N GLY A 18 -12.24 -18.69 10.20
CA GLY A 18 -13.37 -18.18 10.96
C GLY A 18 -13.12 -16.85 11.64
N ASN A 19 -14.19 -16.27 12.17
CA ASN A 19 -14.13 -15.01 12.90
C ASN A 19 -13.76 -15.26 14.36
N ILE A 20 -12.88 -14.41 14.89
CA ILE A 20 -12.50 -14.45 16.30
C ILE A 20 -13.41 -13.46 17.06
N PRO A 21 -14.14 -13.90 18.11
CA PRO A 21 -15.02 -13.01 18.87
C PRO A 21 -14.26 -11.83 19.49
N GLY A 22 -14.86 -10.63 19.44
CA GLY A 22 -14.26 -9.40 19.99
C GLY A 22 -13.25 -8.70 19.07
N GLU A 23 -13.08 -9.20 17.86
CA GLU A 23 -12.20 -8.60 16.84
C GLU A 23 -13.00 -7.75 15.85
N PRO A 24 -12.33 -6.84 15.11
CA PRO A 24 -12.87 -6.14 13.95
C PRO A 24 -13.74 -7.02 13.05
N PRO A 25 -14.78 -6.44 12.40
CA PRO A 25 -15.62 -7.19 11.48
C PRO A 25 -14.78 -7.76 10.33
N ALA A 26 -15.06 -8.99 9.93
CA ALA A 26 -14.30 -9.65 8.86
C ALA A 26 -14.50 -9.00 7.48
N ARG A 27 -15.59 -8.27 7.29
CA ARG A 27 -15.93 -7.56 6.06
C ARG A 27 -16.57 -6.22 6.40
N THR A 28 -16.33 -5.22 5.57
CA THR A 28 -17.00 -3.91 5.64
C THR A 28 -17.07 -3.30 4.24
N SER A 29 -17.88 -2.25 4.09
CA SER A 29 -18.03 -1.60 2.78
C SER A 29 -16.78 -0.82 2.40
N PHE A 30 -16.55 -0.69 1.09
CA PHE A 30 -15.52 0.15 0.50
C PHE A 30 -16.17 0.97 -0.62
N SER A 31 -15.84 2.25 -0.73
CA SER A 31 -16.35 3.11 -1.80
C SER A 31 -15.24 4.00 -2.32
N PHE A 32 -15.06 4.04 -3.63
CA PHE A 32 -14.13 4.99 -4.23
C PHE A 32 -14.73 6.39 -4.30
N ASP A 33 -13.89 7.39 -4.13
CA ASP A 33 -14.20 8.81 -4.28
C ASP A 33 -13.00 9.59 -4.86
N HIS A 34 -13.15 10.90 -4.98
CA HIS A 34 -12.13 11.78 -5.53
C HIS A 34 -11.95 13.05 -4.68
N ASP A 35 -10.71 13.40 -4.34
CA ASP A 35 -10.37 14.73 -3.85
C ASP A 35 -9.97 15.63 -5.04
N PRO A 36 -10.84 16.56 -5.48
CA PRO A 36 -10.56 17.43 -6.60
C PRO A 36 -9.49 18.49 -6.32
N LYS A 37 -9.10 18.72 -5.05
CA LYS A 37 -8.10 19.74 -4.70
C LYS A 37 -6.68 19.30 -5.06
N ILE A 38 -6.42 18.00 -5.02
CA ILE A 38 -5.11 17.40 -5.31
C ILE A 38 -5.20 16.27 -6.35
N ASP A 39 -6.34 16.14 -7.02
CA ASP A 39 -6.64 15.10 -8.02
C ASP A 39 -6.35 13.67 -7.56
N LEU A 40 -6.74 13.38 -6.33
CA LEU A 40 -6.43 12.11 -5.69
C LEU A 40 -7.64 11.19 -5.73
N VAL A 41 -7.45 9.96 -6.18
CA VAL A 41 -8.44 8.90 -5.99
C VAL A 41 -8.33 8.41 -4.55
N ILE A 42 -9.44 8.39 -3.83
CA ILE A 42 -9.48 8.06 -2.40
C ILE A 42 -10.55 7.00 -2.10
N GLU A 43 -10.48 6.44 -0.91
CA GLU A 43 -11.63 5.81 -0.27
C GLU A 43 -12.53 6.90 0.34
N ARG A 44 -13.85 6.76 0.18
CA ARG A 44 -14.81 7.53 0.97
C ARG A 44 -14.84 6.96 2.38
N THR A 45 -14.14 7.61 3.30
CA THR A 45 -14.11 7.22 4.70
C THR A 45 -15.38 7.65 5.46
N SER A 46 -15.61 7.02 6.61
CA SER A 46 -16.61 7.41 7.61
C SER A 46 -15.96 7.45 8.98
N ALA A 47 -16.59 8.13 9.95
CA ALA A 47 -16.05 8.19 11.32
C ALA A 47 -15.92 6.79 11.95
N GLU A 48 -16.85 5.89 11.62
CA GLU A 48 -16.83 4.50 12.07
C GLU A 48 -15.66 3.72 11.47
N LEU A 49 -15.40 3.88 10.17
CA LEU A 49 -14.25 3.24 9.52
C LEU A 49 -12.93 3.80 10.08
N GLY A 50 -12.82 5.12 10.24
CA GLY A 50 -11.64 5.76 10.83
C GLY A 50 -11.35 5.26 12.24
N ALA A 51 -12.37 5.14 13.09
CA ALA A 51 -12.24 4.58 14.43
C ALA A 51 -11.80 3.10 14.41
N LEU A 52 -12.32 2.32 13.46
CA LEU A 52 -11.96 0.92 13.28
C LEU A 52 -10.49 0.75 12.87
N LEU A 53 -10.02 1.55 11.92
CA LEU A 53 -8.63 1.52 11.46
C LEU A 53 -7.68 1.97 12.57
N ALA A 54 -8.03 3.01 13.34
CA ALA A 54 -7.24 3.45 14.48
C ALA A 54 -7.08 2.34 15.54
N ASP A 55 -8.17 1.66 15.90
CA ASP A 55 -8.14 0.50 16.81
C ASP A 55 -7.25 -0.64 16.27
N ILE A 56 -7.28 -0.90 14.96
CA ILE A 56 -6.39 -1.89 14.33
C ILE A 56 -4.90 -1.53 14.48
N TYR A 57 -4.53 -0.26 14.33
CA TYR A 57 -3.14 0.19 14.45
C TYR A 57 -2.56 0.02 15.86
N GLU A 58 -3.39 0.13 16.88
CA GLU A 58 -2.99 -0.05 18.27
C GLU A 58 -2.87 -1.53 18.69
N ARG A 59 -3.32 -2.47 17.85
CA ARG A 59 -3.24 -3.92 18.10
C ARG A 59 -1.85 -4.48 17.77
N ASN A 60 -1.42 -5.45 18.57
CA ASN A 60 -0.15 -6.21 18.44
C ASN A 60 -0.07 -7.15 17.22
N SER A 61 -0.89 -6.95 16.19
CA SER A 61 -1.04 -7.88 15.05
C SER A 61 -1.03 -7.19 13.70
N ASN A 62 -0.75 -5.88 13.65
CA ASN A 62 -0.82 -5.12 12.41
C ASN A 62 0.28 -5.54 11.43
N VAL A 63 -0.11 -5.72 10.17
CA VAL A 63 0.76 -6.17 9.08
C VAL A 63 1.36 -4.96 8.39
N GLY A 64 2.52 -4.50 8.89
CA GLY A 64 3.37 -3.54 8.20
C GLY A 64 4.55 -4.25 7.52
N PHE A 65 4.86 -3.91 6.27
CA PHE A 65 5.89 -4.61 5.48
C PHE A 65 7.33 -4.37 5.97
N ASN A 66 7.59 -3.24 6.66
CA ASN A 66 8.90 -2.83 7.18
C ASN A 66 9.09 -3.17 8.68
N GLN A 67 8.61 -4.35 9.09
CA GLN A 67 8.89 -4.91 10.41
C GLN A 67 10.15 -5.80 10.39
N ASP A 68 10.80 -5.96 11.54
CA ASP A 68 12.01 -6.80 11.68
C ASP A 68 11.78 -8.23 11.15
N GLY A 69 12.73 -8.76 10.38
CA GLY A 69 12.69 -10.13 9.87
C GLY A 69 11.74 -10.36 8.69
N HIS A 70 11.14 -9.30 8.13
CA HIS A 70 10.27 -9.43 6.97
C HIS A 70 11.09 -9.53 5.66
N SER A 71 10.82 -10.55 4.84
CA SER A 71 11.57 -10.86 3.61
C SER A 71 11.48 -9.78 2.52
N LEU A 72 10.60 -8.78 2.69
CA LEU A 72 10.43 -7.68 1.74
C LEU A 72 11.44 -6.54 1.92
N LEU A 73 12.19 -6.53 3.04
CA LEU A 73 13.31 -5.60 3.28
C LEU A 73 14.32 -5.62 2.12
N THR A 74 14.61 -6.80 1.55
CA THR A 74 15.63 -6.97 0.51
C THR A 74 15.24 -6.42 -0.87
N GLY A 75 13.98 -6.03 -1.06
CA GLY A 75 13.48 -5.47 -2.32
C GLY A 75 13.03 -4.02 -2.15
N TYR A 76 11.88 -3.83 -1.52
CA TYR A 76 11.25 -2.51 -1.31
C TYR A 76 12.13 -1.59 -0.46
N GLY A 77 12.56 -2.09 0.71
CA GLY A 77 13.39 -1.33 1.64
C GLY A 77 14.74 -0.94 1.03
N GLU A 78 15.40 -1.86 0.31
CA GLU A 78 16.66 -1.55 -0.39
C GLU A 78 16.50 -0.53 -1.52
N ASP A 79 15.40 -0.56 -2.28
CA ASP A 79 15.19 0.43 -3.35
C ASP A 79 14.96 1.83 -2.79
N PHE A 80 14.13 1.95 -1.75
CA PHE A 80 13.95 3.21 -1.04
C PHE A 80 15.24 3.67 -0.35
N TRP A 81 16.01 2.75 0.25
CA TRP A 81 17.30 3.07 0.84
C TRP A 81 18.28 3.67 -0.17
N ARG A 82 18.31 3.17 -1.42
CA ARG A 82 19.13 3.77 -2.49
C ARG A 82 18.67 5.18 -2.84
N PHE A 83 17.36 5.40 -2.94
CA PHE A 83 16.80 6.74 -3.17
C PHE A 83 17.23 7.69 -2.04
N LEU A 84 16.99 7.30 -0.78
CA LEU A 84 17.32 8.09 0.40
C LEU A 84 18.83 8.35 0.51
N GLY A 85 19.66 7.33 0.30
CA GLY A 85 21.11 7.44 0.30
C GLY A 85 21.63 8.43 -0.75
N SER A 86 21.12 8.36 -1.99
CA SER A 86 21.51 9.31 -3.04
C SER A 86 21.08 10.76 -2.73
N LEU A 87 19.97 10.95 -2.02
CA LEU A 87 19.56 12.26 -1.53
C LEU A 87 20.54 12.77 -0.47
N LEU A 88 20.88 11.90 0.49
CA LEU A 88 21.78 12.19 1.61
C LEU A 88 23.25 12.47 1.22
N GLU A 89 23.69 12.01 0.04
CA GLU A 89 24.99 12.39 -0.55
C GLU A 89 25.07 13.89 -0.86
N THR A 90 23.95 14.47 -1.29
CA THR A 90 23.83 15.89 -1.63
C THR A 90 23.25 16.75 -0.49
N TYR A 91 22.63 16.09 0.50
CA TYR A 91 21.97 16.71 1.65
C TYR A 91 22.34 15.97 2.95
N PRO A 92 23.46 16.29 3.59
CA PRO A 92 24.00 15.50 4.71
C PRO A 92 23.29 15.78 6.05
N ALA A 93 22.00 15.42 6.15
CA ALA A 93 21.15 15.63 7.33
C ALA A 93 21.63 14.89 8.60
N GLN A 94 21.86 15.58 9.71
CA GLN A 94 22.27 14.96 10.97
C GLN A 94 21.09 14.51 11.82
N ALA A 95 20.08 15.36 12.01
CA ALA A 95 18.90 15.07 12.80
C ALA A 95 17.78 14.50 11.91
N VAL A 96 17.43 13.23 12.15
CA VAL A 96 16.49 12.48 11.33
C VAL A 96 15.32 11.93 12.14
N LEU A 97 14.11 12.14 11.63
CA LEU A 97 12.88 11.53 12.12
C LEU A 97 12.30 10.57 11.08
N GLU A 98 11.96 9.35 11.50
CA GLU A 98 11.10 8.44 10.74
C GLU A 98 9.69 8.41 11.35
N ILE A 99 8.67 8.69 10.55
CA ILE A 99 7.26 8.54 10.92
C ILE A 99 6.80 7.15 10.47
N GLY A 100 6.10 6.41 11.34
CA GLY A 100 5.74 5.02 11.09
C GLY A 100 6.95 4.09 11.10
N CYS A 101 7.84 4.28 12.08
CA CYS A 101 9.17 3.65 12.05
C CYS A 101 9.19 2.12 12.18
N GLY A 102 8.09 1.47 12.57
CA GLY A 102 7.95 0.01 12.55
C GLY A 102 9.13 -0.71 13.21
N GLY A 103 9.84 -1.57 12.47
CA GLY A 103 11.03 -2.29 12.99
C GLY A 103 12.28 -1.43 13.22
N CYS A 104 12.21 -0.11 13.02
CA CYS A 104 13.33 0.84 13.06
C CYS A 104 14.52 0.45 12.15
N VAL A 105 14.28 -0.30 11.06
CA VAL A 105 15.34 -0.86 10.21
C VAL A 105 16.12 0.23 9.48
N LEU A 106 15.43 1.27 8.98
CA LEU A 106 16.07 2.39 8.29
C LEU A 106 16.76 3.33 9.28
N LEU A 107 16.15 3.60 10.45
CA LEU A 107 16.80 4.37 11.52
C LEU A 107 18.08 3.70 12.03
N GLU A 108 18.10 2.38 12.17
CA GLU A 108 19.30 1.64 12.57
C GLU A 108 20.46 1.89 11.59
N ARG A 109 20.20 1.77 10.28
CA ARG A 109 21.21 2.05 9.24
C ARG A 109 21.69 3.50 9.29
N LEU A 110 20.80 4.47 9.50
CA LEU A 110 21.14 5.88 9.57
C LEU A 110 21.96 6.21 10.83
N ARG A 111 21.62 5.63 11.98
CA ARG A 111 22.39 5.74 13.22
C ARG A 111 23.78 5.15 13.07
N ASP A 112 23.91 4.00 12.41
CA ASP A 112 25.20 3.36 12.17
C ASP A 112 26.09 4.18 11.21
N GLN A 113 25.49 5.10 10.43
CA GLN A 113 26.18 6.14 9.68
C GLN A 113 26.53 7.39 10.52
N GLY A 114 26.27 7.37 11.82
CA GLY A 114 26.59 8.45 12.77
C GLY A 114 25.52 9.54 12.91
N ARG A 115 24.28 9.33 12.41
CA ARG A 115 23.20 10.31 12.48
C ARG A 115 22.42 10.22 13.79
N GLU A 116 21.83 11.34 14.21
CA GLU A 116 20.90 11.40 15.33
C GLU A 116 19.50 11.00 14.84
N VAL A 117 18.98 9.88 15.34
CA VAL A 117 17.72 9.29 14.86
C VAL A 117 16.65 9.24 15.94
N VAL A 118 15.41 9.51 15.54
CA VAL A 118 14.21 9.30 16.35
C VAL A 118 13.11 8.71 15.49
N GLY A 119 12.32 7.79 16.05
CA GLY A 119 11.11 7.25 15.42
C GLY A 119 9.84 7.78 16.09
N VAL A 120 8.75 7.91 15.33
CA VAL A 120 7.40 8.15 15.86
C VAL A 120 6.48 7.06 15.30
N ASP A 121 5.90 6.26 16.17
CA ASP A 121 5.02 5.15 15.78
C ASP A 121 4.14 4.73 16.97
N PRO A 122 2.81 4.68 16.83
CA PRO A 122 1.91 4.32 17.93
C PRO A 122 2.00 2.83 18.30
N SER A 123 2.58 1.99 17.44
CA SER A 123 2.57 0.55 17.61
C SER A 123 3.49 0.09 18.75
N PRO A 124 3.01 -0.81 19.63
CA PRO A 124 3.86 -1.49 20.61
C PRO A 124 5.02 -2.29 19.96
N VAL A 125 4.87 -2.73 18.72
CA VAL A 125 5.92 -3.43 17.96
C VAL A 125 7.12 -2.50 17.74
N ALA A 126 6.87 -1.24 17.40
CA ALA A 126 7.90 -0.26 17.14
C ALA A 126 8.62 0.18 18.42
N ALA A 127 7.87 0.37 19.52
CA ALA A 127 8.46 0.63 20.84
C ALA A 127 9.46 -0.47 21.24
N ALA A 128 9.05 -1.73 21.11
CA ALA A 128 9.91 -2.87 21.43
C ALA A 128 11.13 -2.98 20.48
N ALA A 129 10.98 -2.64 19.20
CA ALA A 129 12.10 -2.60 18.25
C ALA A 129 13.11 -1.50 18.60
N GLY A 130 12.62 -0.29 18.93
CA GLY A 130 13.42 0.82 19.40
C GLY A 130 14.24 0.45 20.64
N GLU A 131 13.62 -0.15 21.65
CA GLU A 131 14.31 -0.62 22.86
C GLU A 131 15.43 -1.62 22.56
N ARG A 132 15.15 -2.66 21.74
CA ARG A 132 16.15 -3.67 21.35
C ARG A 132 17.34 -3.07 20.62
N LYS A 133 17.08 -2.07 19.77
CA LYS A 133 18.10 -1.44 18.94
C LYS A 133 18.78 -0.27 19.64
N GLY A 134 18.27 0.22 20.77
CA GLY A 134 18.76 1.46 21.39
C GLY A 134 18.43 2.71 20.57
N ILE A 135 17.26 2.74 19.94
CA ILE A 135 16.74 3.87 19.17
C ILE A 135 15.56 4.46 19.94
N ARG A 136 15.52 5.78 20.09
CA ARG A 136 14.39 6.47 20.71
C ARG A 136 13.18 6.38 19.79
N VAL A 137 12.09 5.78 20.28
CA VAL A 137 10.79 5.74 19.62
C VAL A 137 9.77 6.48 20.49
N ILE A 138 9.02 7.40 19.88
CA ILE A 138 7.90 8.11 20.49
C ILE A 138 6.63 7.35 20.15
N SER A 139 6.00 6.75 21.16
CA SER A 139 4.79 5.93 21.02
C SER A 139 3.51 6.77 20.93
N GLU A 140 3.41 7.57 19.87
CA GLU A 140 2.28 8.47 19.58
C GLU A 140 1.96 8.42 18.08
N PHE A 141 0.73 8.79 17.71
CA PHE A 141 0.42 9.16 16.33
C PHE A 141 1.12 10.49 15.98
N PHE A 142 1.58 10.64 14.73
CA PHE A 142 2.09 11.91 14.26
C PHE A 142 0.93 12.91 14.04
N PRO A 143 1.06 14.19 14.43
CA PRO A 143 2.23 14.84 15.05
C PRO A 143 2.40 14.53 16.55
N PRO A 144 3.63 14.19 17.00
CA PRO A 144 3.89 13.86 18.40
C PRO A 144 3.97 15.12 19.28
N ARG A 145 3.49 15.01 20.52
CA ARG A 145 3.60 16.09 21.52
C ARG A 145 4.97 16.13 22.19
N SER A 146 5.67 15.00 22.23
CA SER A 146 6.94 14.83 22.96
C SER A 146 8.20 15.04 22.11
N LEU A 147 8.06 15.54 20.87
CA LEU A 147 9.18 15.90 20.01
C LEU A 147 9.44 17.40 20.07
N ASP A 148 10.47 17.78 20.83
CA ASP A 148 10.81 19.19 21.08
C ASP A 148 11.87 19.75 20.12
N THR A 149 12.44 18.91 19.26
CA THR A 149 13.54 19.27 18.36
C THR A 149 13.11 19.27 16.90
N ARG A 150 13.59 20.27 16.16
CA ARG A 150 13.45 20.31 14.70
C ARG A 150 14.40 19.31 14.04
N GLN A 151 13.97 18.78 12.90
CA GLN A 151 14.66 17.71 12.17
C GLN A 151 15.12 18.22 10.80
N GLU A 152 16.31 17.82 10.37
CA GLU A 152 16.85 18.18 9.06
C GLU A 152 16.28 17.26 7.97
N LEU A 153 15.92 16.02 8.34
CA LEU A 153 15.19 15.08 7.49
C LEU A 153 14.03 14.47 8.28
N ILE A 154 12.84 14.56 7.72
CA ILE A 154 11.68 13.79 8.14
C ILE A 154 11.35 12.84 6.99
N PHE A 155 11.25 11.56 7.25
CA PHE A 155 10.84 10.62 6.22
C PHE A 155 9.81 9.61 6.71
N GLU A 156 9.09 9.03 5.76
CA GLU A 156 8.08 8.00 6.03
C GLU A 156 7.99 7.03 4.85
N VAL A 157 7.66 5.79 5.17
CA VAL A 157 7.56 4.68 4.21
C VAL A 157 6.25 3.96 4.44
N ASP A 158 5.40 3.96 3.42
CA ASP A 158 4.07 3.36 3.47
C ASP A 158 3.22 3.93 4.64
N VAL A 159 3.13 5.26 4.73
CA VAL A 159 2.36 5.98 5.77
C VAL A 159 1.31 6.89 5.14
N LEU A 160 1.73 7.74 4.21
CA LEU A 160 0.87 8.81 3.68
C LEU A 160 -0.38 8.27 2.97
N GLU A 161 -0.33 7.07 2.40
CA GLU A 161 -1.49 6.41 1.79
C GLU A 161 -2.60 6.04 2.78
N HIS A 162 -2.27 5.98 4.08
CA HIS A 162 -3.18 5.65 5.17
C HIS A 162 -3.83 6.88 5.82
N VAL A 163 -3.41 8.09 5.44
CA VAL A 163 -3.81 9.33 6.11
C VAL A 163 -4.94 10.05 5.38
N GLU A 164 -6.09 10.23 6.02
CA GLU A 164 -7.28 10.86 5.37
C GLU A 164 -7.03 12.26 4.79
N GLN A 165 -6.14 13.05 5.41
CA GLN A 165 -5.86 14.44 5.00
C GLN A 165 -4.36 14.60 4.66
N PRO A 166 -3.89 14.06 3.53
CA PRO A 166 -2.46 13.96 3.25
C PRO A 166 -1.76 15.33 3.17
N ALA A 167 -2.39 16.35 2.57
CA ALA A 167 -1.83 17.70 2.52
C ALA A 167 -1.75 18.38 3.90
N SER A 168 -2.70 18.10 4.81
CA SER A 168 -2.66 18.61 6.19
C SER A 168 -1.54 17.92 6.98
N PHE A 169 -1.39 16.62 6.78
CA PHE A 169 -0.37 15.81 7.42
C PHE A 169 1.04 16.24 7.00
N LEU A 170 1.31 16.37 5.70
CA LEU A 170 2.56 16.92 5.18
C LEU A 170 2.85 18.33 5.71
N ARG A 171 1.83 19.18 5.84
CA ARG A 171 1.97 20.53 6.42
C ARG A 171 2.38 20.45 7.89
N SER A 172 1.86 19.48 8.64
CA SER A 172 2.27 19.27 10.03
C SER A 172 3.72 18.79 10.12
N GLN A 173 4.19 17.93 9.21
CA GLN A 173 5.61 17.56 9.11
C GLN A 173 6.51 18.78 8.90
N ALA A 174 6.11 19.70 8.01
CA ALA A 174 6.85 20.94 7.77
C ALA A 174 7.05 21.80 9.03
N GLN A 175 6.17 21.70 10.03
CA GLN A 175 6.31 22.43 11.29
C GLN A 175 7.47 21.93 12.15
N TYR A 176 7.85 20.65 11.99
CA TYR A 176 8.97 20.00 12.68
C TYR A 176 10.29 20.08 11.90
N LEU A 177 10.29 20.62 10.67
CA LEU A 177 11.51 20.78 9.89
C LEU A 177 12.41 21.91 10.45
N ALA A 178 13.71 21.68 10.42
CA ALA A 178 14.73 22.72 10.52
C ALA A 178 14.73 23.59 9.25
N PRO A 179 15.24 24.84 9.29
CA PRO A 179 15.43 25.64 8.09
C PRO A 179 16.24 24.88 7.02
N GLY A 180 15.69 24.76 5.81
CA GLY A 180 16.30 23.99 4.73
C GLY A 180 16.12 22.47 4.84
N GLY A 181 15.35 21.99 5.81
CA GLY A 181 15.00 20.58 6.01
C GLY A 181 14.21 19.96 4.85
N LEU A 182 14.26 18.62 4.75
CA LEU A 182 13.53 17.84 3.76
C LEU A 182 12.46 16.95 4.41
N VAL A 183 11.29 16.89 3.78
CA VAL A 183 10.31 15.80 3.94
C VAL A 183 10.48 14.83 2.79
N VAL A 184 10.58 13.53 3.09
CA VAL A 184 10.69 12.45 2.12
C VAL A 184 9.61 11.41 2.36
N VAL A 185 8.79 11.13 1.36
CA VAL A 185 7.72 10.13 1.47
C VAL A 185 7.90 9.02 0.46
N ASN A 186 7.58 7.80 0.87
CA ASN A 186 7.30 6.69 -0.01
C ASN A 186 5.84 6.24 0.13
N VAL A 187 5.16 6.11 -1.01
CA VAL A 187 3.81 5.57 -1.15
C VAL A 187 3.74 4.60 -2.33
N PRO A 188 2.73 3.71 -2.42
CA PRO A 188 2.46 2.93 -3.62
C PRO A 188 2.18 3.79 -4.86
N ASP A 189 2.74 3.41 -6.02
CA ASP A 189 2.40 4.00 -7.33
C ASP A 189 1.12 3.36 -7.89
N CYS A 190 -0.01 4.00 -7.63
CA CYS A 190 -1.30 3.62 -8.19
C CYS A 190 -1.54 4.18 -9.60
N GLY A 191 -0.59 4.89 -10.22
CA GLY A 191 -0.79 5.57 -11.50
C GLY A 191 -1.33 4.65 -12.59
N ARG A 192 -0.70 3.48 -12.77
CA ARG A 192 -1.16 2.48 -13.76
C ARG A 192 -2.53 1.91 -13.41
N SER A 193 -2.83 1.69 -12.13
CA SER A 193 -4.14 1.21 -11.70
C SER A 193 -5.23 2.25 -11.97
N ILE A 194 -4.95 3.52 -11.69
CA ILE A 194 -5.86 4.63 -11.97
C ILE A 194 -6.11 4.78 -13.48
N GLU A 195 -5.05 4.76 -14.28
CA GLU A 195 -5.14 4.84 -15.75
C GLU A 195 -5.95 3.69 -16.36
N ARG A 196 -5.84 2.49 -15.77
CA ARG A 196 -6.48 1.28 -16.26
C ARG A 196 -7.88 1.05 -15.68
N GLY A 197 -8.31 1.79 -14.66
CA GLY A 197 -9.54 1.47 -13.91
C GLY A 197 -9.42 0.19 -13.08
N ASP A 198 -8.24 -0.11 -12.56
CA ASP A 198 -7.99 -1.29 -11.74
C ASP A 198 -8.39 -1.04 -10.29
N ILE A 199 -9.31 -1.86 -9.76
CA ILE A 199 -9.76 -1.76 -8.37
C ILE A 199 -8.97 -2.69 -7.43
N SER A 200 -7.98 -3.45 -7.91
CA SER A 200 -7.18 -4.38 -7.11
C SER A 200 -6.37 -3.70 -5.99
N MET A 201 -6.20 -2.38 -6.09
CA MET A 201 -5.53 -1.56 -5.09
C MET A 201 -6.44 -1.15 -3.93
N ALA A 202 -7.75 -1.40 -3.99
CA ALA A 202 -8.65 -1.13 -2.88
C ALA A 202 -8.27 -1.97 -1.65
N LEU A 203 -7.97 -1.26 -0.58
CA LEU A 203 -7.75 -1.78 0.77
C LEU A 203 -8.23 -0.69 1.73
N HIS A 204 -9.03 -1.04 2.73
CA HIS A 204 -9.56 -0.07 3.72
C HIS A 204 -8.47 0.73 4.43
N GLN A 205 -7.28 0.18 4.58
CA GLN A 205 -6.16 0.89 5.17
C GLN A 205 -5.55 1.91 4.17
N HIS A 206 -5.64 1.69 2.86
CA HIS A 206 -5.09 2.57 1.83
C HIS A 206 -6.16 3.56 1.37
N VAL A 207 -6.44 4.54 2.23
CA VAL A 207 -7.45 5.56 1.96
C VAL A 207 -7.08 6.46 0.78
N ASN A 208 -5.81 6.50 0.37
CA ASN A 208 -5.34 7.27 -0.78
C ASN A 208 -4.67 6.38 -1.85
N MET A 209 -5.02 6.60 -3.12
CA MET A 209 -4.34 6.02 -4.27
C MET A 209 -3.50 7.08 -4.99
N PHE A 210 -2.25 7.21 -4.57
CA PHE A 210 -1.34 8.19 -5.16
C PHE A 210 -0.83 7.78 -6.54
N ASP A 211 -0.66 8.78 -7.38
CA ASP A 211 0.22 8.74 -8.53
C ASP A 211 1.19 9.92 -8.46
N ALA A 212 2.05 10.09 -9.46
CA ALA A 212 3.04 11.17 -9.47
C ALA A 212 2.40 12.57 -9.38
N ASP A 213 1.30 12.81 -10.11
CA ASP A 213 0.66 14.13 -10.16
C ASP A 213 -0.07 14.48 -8.86
N SER A 214 -0.82 13.54 -8.29
CA SER A 214 -1.53 13.75 -7.03
C SER A 214 -0.58 13.85 -5.83
N LEU A 215 0.53 13.10 -5.83
CA LEU A 215 1.56 13.21 -4.80
C LEU A 215 2.25 14.58 -4.84
N ALA A 216 2.65 15.05 -6.02
CA ALA A 216 3.20 16.40 -6.19
C ALA A 216 2.18 17.48 -5.77
N SER A 217 0.90 17.28 -6.10
CA SER A 217 -0.18 18.21 -5.71
C SER A 217 -0.38 18.26 -4.19
N ALA A 218 -0.26 17.12 -3.50
CA ALA A 218 -0.32 17.06 -2.03
C ALA A 218 0.84 17.85 -1.38
N PHE A 219 2.06 17.72 -1.91
CA PHE A 219 3.22 18.52 -1.47
C PHE A 219 2.98 20.02 -1.66
N HIS A 220 2.56 20.44 -2.85
CA HIS A 220 2.28 21.85 -3.12
C HIS A 220 1.17 22.40 -2.22
N ALA A 221 0.09 21.64 -2.03
CA ALA A 221 -1.00 22.02 -1.14
C ALA A 221 -0.55 22.16 0.32
N ALA A 222 0.45 21.37 0.75
CA ALA A 222 1.08 21.46 2.06
C ALA A 222 2.03 22.67 2.22
N GLY A 223 2.36 23.39 1.14
CA GLY A 223 3.36 24.45 1.14
C GLY A 223 4.79 23.95 0.99
N LEU A 224 4.96 22.74 0.46
CA LEU A 224 6.25 22.15 0.14
C LEU A 224 6.50 22.28 -1.38
N GLU A 225 7.71 22.67 -1.76
CA GLU A 225 8.19 22.53 -3.14
C GLU A 225 8.80 21.14 -3.33
N VAL A 226 8.44 20.48 -4.44
CA VAL A 226 9.00 19.17 -4.81
C VAL A 226 10.43 19.37 -5.29
N VAL A 227 11.39 18.75 -4.59
CA VAL A 227 12.81 18.74 -4.95
C VAL A 227 13.11 17.58 -5.89
N ARG A 228 12.49 16.42 -5.63
CA ARG A 228 12.71 15.19 -6.40
C ARG A 228 11.47 14.30 -6.32
N LEU A 229 11.03 13.77 -7.45
CA LEU A 229 9.93 12.83 -7.54
C LEU A 229 10.31 11.71 -8.50
N GLU A 230 10.34 10.47 -8.02
CA GLU A 230 10.79 9.32 -8.80
C GLU A 230 9.89 8.11 -8.58
N LYS A 231 9.78 7.29 -9.62
CA LYS A 231 9.21 5.94 -9.48
C LYS A 231 10.28 5.00 -8.98
N SER A 232 9.90 4.10 -8.07
CA SER A 232 10.73 2.99 -7.62
C SER A 232 11.20 2.16 -8.82
N ARG A 233 12.35 1.51 -8.66
CA ARG A 233 12.84 0.49 -9.60
C ARG A 233 12.34 -0.90 -9.23
N TYR A 234 11.71 -1.05 -8.05
CA TYR A 234 11.16 -2.30 -7.57
C TYR A 234 9.80 -2.10 -6.90
N GLY A 235 8.83 -2.95 -7.22
CA GLY A 235 7.61 -3.06 -6.43
C GLY A 235 6.52 -2.01 -6.65
N ALA A 236 6.73 -1.05 -7.57
CA ALA A 236 5.79 0.01 -7.93
C ALA A 236 5.46 0.97 -6.77
N GLY A 237 6.47 1.57 -6.16
CA GLY A 237 6.36 2.74 -5.29
C GLY A 237 6.67 4.07 -5.99
N LEU A 238 6.30 5.16 -5.34
CA LEU A 238 6.70 6.54 -5.62
C LEU A 238 7.51 7.07 -4.46
N TYR A 239 8.57 7.81 -4.78
CA TYR A 239 9.43 8.50 -3.83
C TYR A 239 9.37 10.00 -4.11
N CYS A 240 8.98 10.79 -3.12
CA CYS A 240 8.93 12.24 -3.26
C CYS A 240 9.70 12.91 -2.12
N ALA A 241 10.65 13.77 -2.47
CA ALA A 241 11.35 14.64 -1.54
C ALA A 241 10.92 16.08 -1.80
N GLY A 242 10.62 16.81 -0.74
CA GLY A 242 10.25 18.22 -0.81
C GLY A 242 10.73 19.00 0.40
N ARG A 243 10.70 20.33 0.27
CA ARG A 243 11.11 21.26 1.32
C ARG A 243 10.15 22.42 1.39
N ILE A 244 10.21 23.20 2.47
CA ILE A 244 9.37 24.39 2.63
C ILE A 244 9.58 25.33 1.45
N ALA A 245 8.51 25.68 0.74
CA ALA A 245 8.58 26.57 -0.41
C ALA A 245 8.96 28.00 0.03
N ASN A 246 9.87 28.63 -0.73
CA ASN A 246 10.27 30.03 -0.48
C ASN A 246 9.20 31.05 -0.92
N SER A 247 8.34 30.66 -1.86
CA SER A 247 7.12 31.38 -2.24
C SER A 247 5.94 30.76 -1.50
N GLY A 248 5.02 31.59 -0.98
CA GLY A 248 3.83 31.13 -0.26
C GLY A 248 2.98 30.10 -1.03
N LEU A 249 2.02 29.48 -0.33
CA LEU A 249 1.18 28.35 -0.80
C LEU A 249 0.84 28.44 -2.30
N VAL A 250 1.44 27.56 -3.11
CA VAL A 250 1.05 27.40 -4.50
C VAL A 250 -0.21 26.55 -4.50
N THR A 251 -1.35 27.14 -4.87
CA THR A 251 -2.57 26.38 -5.14
C THR A 251 -2.27 25.37 -6.24
N GLY A 252 -2.49 24.08 -5.95
CA GLY A 252 -2.26 22.99 -6.89
C GLY A 252 -2.91 23.26 -8.25
N ARG A 253 -2.32 22.69 -9.30
CA ARG A 253 -2.89 22.73 -10.65
C ARG A 253 -4.22 21.96 -10.58
N PRO A 254 -5.38 22.56 -10.91
CA PRO A 254 -6.62 21.80 -10.94
C PRO A 254 -6.47 20.74 -12.03
N ALA A 255 -6.38 19.47 -11.63
CA ALA A 255 -6.43 18.41 -12.61
C ALA A 255 -7.88 18.19 -13.04
N GLY A 256 -8.04 17.78 -14.30
CA GLY A 256 -9.35 17.66 -14.91
C GLY A 256 -10.18 16.57 -14.25
N VAL A 257 -11.43 16.91 -13.95
CA VAL A 257 -12.55 15.98 -13.64
C VAL A 257 -12.59 14.76 -14.58
N THR A 258 -11.95 14.86 -15.75
CA THR A 258 -11.77 13.80 -16.76
C THR A 258 -11.02 12.56 -16.25
N ARG A 259 -10.05 12.68 -15.33
CA ARG A 259 -9.25 11.53 -14.87
C ARG A 259 -10.07 10.58 -13.99
N TRP A 260 -10.72 11.13 -12.96
CA TRP A 260 -11.63 10.38 -12.10
C TRP A 260 -12.76 9.73 -12.90
N GLN A 261 -13.42 10.48 -13.79
CA GLN A 261 -14.47 9.96 -14.67
C GLN A 261 -13.99 8.80 -15.55
N ARG A 262 -12.73 8.86 -16.02
CA ARG A 262 -12.10 7.78 -16.78
C ARG A 262 -11.86 6.55 -15.91
N PHE A 263 -11.27 6.71 -14.73
CA PHE A 263 -11.08 5.63 -13.77
C PHE A 263 -12.42 4.93 -13.48
N GLU A 264 -13.45 5.70 -13.13
CA GLU A 264 -14.77 5.18 -12.78
C GLU A 264 -15.37 4.36 -13.92
N ARG A 265 -15.36 4.90 -15.14
CA ARG A 265 -15.88 4.22 -16.33
C ARG A 265 -15.13 2.91 -16.61
N LEU A 266 -13.79 2.94 -16.57
CA LEU A 266 -12.97 1.76 -16.84
C LEU A 266 -13.12 0.71 -15.74
N ALA A 267 -13.24 1.12 -14.48
CA ALA A 267 -13.44 0.20 -13.36
C ALA A 267 -14.73 -0.60 -13.49
N VAL A 268 -15.84 0.03 -13.88
CA VAL A 268 -17.09 -0.68 -14.17
C VAL A 268 -16.87 -1.73 -15.26
N GLN A 269 -16.23 -1.35 -16.37
CA GLN A 269 -15.93 -2.28 -17.47
C GLN A 269 -15.02 -3.44 -17.01
N ASN A 270 -14.05 -3.16 -16.14
CA ASN A 270 -13.11 -4.16 -15.65
C ASN A 270 -13.75 -5.13 -14.66
N ILE A 271 -14.68 -4.65 -13.83
CA ILE A 271 -15.49 -5.50 -12.96
C ILE A 271 -16.27 -6.52 -13.80
N ASP A 272 -16.91 -6.08 -14.88
CA ASP A 272 -17.64 -6.96 -15.79
C ASP A 272 -16.71 -7.95 -16.50
N ARG A 273 -15.56 -7.49 -17.01
CA ARG A 273 -14.57 -8.37 -17.67
C ARG A 273 -13.97 -9.41 -16.73
N PHE A 274 -13.70 -9.04 -15.49
CA PHE A 274 -13.25 -9.97 -14.46
C PHE A 274 -14.32 -11.02 -14.16
N ARG A 275 -15.57 -10.57 -13.93
CA ARG A 275 -16.72 -11.44 -13.69
C ARG A 275 -16.91 -12.44 -14.83
N ASP A 276 -16.92 -11.97 -16.08
CA ASP A 276 -17.08 -12.80 -17.27
C ASP A 276 -15.98 -13.85 -17.39
N SER A 277 -14.73 -13.48 -17.09
CA SER A 277 -13.57 -14.36 -17.14
C SER A 277 -13.69 -15.49 -16.12
N VAL A 278 -14.00 -15.13 -14.87
CA VAL A 278 -14.12 -16.06 -13.75
C VAL A 278 -15.36 -16.94 -13.89
N GLU A 279 -16.53 -16.37 -14.16
CA GLU A 279 -17.76 -17.16 -14.36
C GLU A 279 -17.67 -18.04 -15.60
N GLY A 280 -16.98 -17.60 -16.64
CA GLY A 280 -16.67 -18.43 -17.79
C GLY A 280 -15.89 -19.69 -17.41
N ALA A 281 -14.86 -19.56 -16.56
CA ALA A 281 -14.13 -20.70 -16.02
C ALA A 281 -15.02 -21.62 -15.17
N ARG A 282 -15.82 -21.04 -14.27
CA ARG A 282 -16.78 -21.80 -13.44
C ARG A 282 -17.79 -22.59 -14.28
N ARG A 283 -18.34 -22.00 -15.34
CA ARG A 283 -19.29 -22.68 -16.26
C ARG A 283 -18.65 -23.86 -17.00
N ARG A 284 -17.33 -23.82 -17.22
CA ARG A 284 -16.58 -24.95 -17.80
C ARG A 284 -16.21 -26.02 -16.78
N GLY A 285 -16.54 -25.83 -15.50
CA GLY A 285 -16.17 -26.75 -14.42
C GLY A 285 -14.68 -26.70 -14.06
N GLU A 286 -13.97 -25.64 -14.44
CA GLU A 286 -12.55 -25.46 -14.13
C GLU A 286 -12.35 -25.24 -12.63
N SER A 287 -11.35 -25.91 -12.05
CA SER A 287 -10.80 -25.54 -10.75
C SER A 287 -10.04 -24.21 -10.87
N ILE A 288 -10.28 -23.29 -9.92
CA ILE A 288 -9.82 -21.89 -10.00
C ILE A 288 -8.84 -21.56 -8.88
N GLY A 289 -7.82 -20.78 -9.23
CA GLY A 289 -6.84 -20.22 -8.30
C GLY A 289 -6.64 -18.71 -8.47
N PHE A 290 -6.32 -18.01 -7.37
CA PHE A 290 -5.89 -16.61 -7.39
C PHE A 290 -4.49 -16.46 -6.79
N PHE A 291 -3.55 -15.93 -7.57
CA PHE A 291 -2.21 -15.59 -7.10
C PHE A 291 -2.17 -14.12 -6.66
N MET A 292 -1.58 -13.82 -5.49
CA MET A 292 -1.66 -12.52 -4.78
C MET A 292 -3.11 -12.18 -4.37
N PRO A 293 -3.70 -12.96 -3.45
CA PRO A 293 -5.15 -12.96 -3.22
C PRO A 293 -5.71 -11.64 -2.70
N GLN A 294 -4.94 -10.86 -1.94
CA GLN A 294 -5.37 -9.53 -1.45
C GLN A 294 -5.83 -8.62 -2.59
N ARG A 295 -5.19 -8.72 -3.76
CA ARG A 295 -5.52 -7.96 -4.97
C ARG A 295 -6.74 -8.51 -5.72
N ALA A 296 -7.15 -9.75 -5.43
CA ALA A 296 -8.36 -10.37 -5.96
C ALA A 296 -9.62 -9.91 -5.21
N PHE A 297 -9.49 -9.59 -3.92
CA PHE A 297 -10.63 -9.40 -3.02
C PHE A 297 -11.60 -8.30 -3.44
N PRO A 298 -11.15 -7.11 -3.91
CA PRO A 298 -12.09 -6.08 -4.36
C PRO A 298 -12.98 -6.60 -5.50
N TYR A 299 -12.40 -7.31 -6.46
CA TYR A 299 -13.13 -7.91 -7.58
C TYR A 299 -14.06 -9.05 -7.13
N LEU A 300 -13.58 -9.98 -6.31
CA LEU A 300 -14.38 -11.10 -5.79
C LEU A 300 -15.56 -10.61 -4.94
N ALA A 301 -15.36 -9.54 -4.16
CA ALA A 301 -16.42 -8.91 -3.37
C ALA A 301 -17.52 -8.32 -4.27
N THR A 302 -17.18 -7.75 -5.44
CA THR A 302 -18.21 -7.31 -6.41
C THR A 302 -19.04 -8.46 -6.98
N MET A 303 -18.52 -9.69 -6.93
CA MET A 303 -19.22 -10.91 -7.34
C MET A 303 -19.96 -11.59 -6.19
N GLY A 304 -19.72 -11.19 -4.93
CA GLY A 304 -20.22 -11.88 -3.74
C GLY A 304 -19.71 -13.33 -3.65
N TRP A 305 -18.48 -13.61 -4.10
CA TRP A 305 -17.94 -14.96 -4.22
C TRP A 305 -16.67 -15.15 -3.37
N PHE A 306 -16.77 -15.93 -2.31
CA PHE A 306 -15.74 -16.03 -1.26
C PHE A 306 -15.22 -17.45 -0.99
N ASP A 307 -15.65 -18.44 -1.77
CA ASP A 307 -15.28 -19.85 -1.60
C ASP A 307 -15.11 -20.57 -2.95
N GLY A 308 -14.70 -21.84 -2.91
CA GLY A 308 -14.62 -22.68 -4.12
C GLY A 308 -13.43 -22.38 -5.03
N TYR A 309 -12.44 -21.63 -4.54
CA TYR A 309 -11.16 -21.38 -5.19
C TYR A 309 -10.00 -21.58 -4.20
N ARG A 310 -8.79 -21.67 -4.73
CA ARG A 310 -7.54 -21.68 -3.96
C ARG A 310 -6.82 -20.34 -4.09
N VAL A 311 -6.02 -19.98 -3.09
CA VAL A 311 -5.26 -18.72 -3.09
C VAL A 311 -3.78 -18.97 -2.87
N PHE A 312 -2.93 -18.20 -3.56
CA PHE A 312 -1.50 -18.44 -3.62
C PHE A 312 -0.68 -17.18 -3.40
N ASP A 313 0.37 -17.27 -2.60
CA ASP A 313 1.39 -16.22 -2.48
C ASP A 313 2.78 -16.82 -2.23
N ASN A 314 3.84 -16.13 -2.63
CA ASN A 314 5.22 -16.60 -2.47
C ASN A 314 5.87 -16.12 -1.17
N MET A 315 5.17 -15.34 -0.36
CA MET A 315 5.63 -15.03 0.99
C MET A 315 5.53 -16.26 1.88
N ASN A 316 6.67 -16.89 2.16
CA ASN A 316 6.75 -18.10 3.00
C ASN A 316 6.06 -17.93 4.37
N VAL A 317 6.13 -16.73 4.93
CA VAL A 317 5.48 -16.39 6.22
C VAL A 317 3.95 -16.40 6.17
N TRP A 318 3.35 -16.49 4.98
CA TRP A 318 1.90 -16.55 4.78
C TRP A 318 1.41 -17.97 4.51
N HIS A 319 2.31 -18.89 4.16
CA HIS A 319 1.93 -20.26 3.79
C HIS A 319 1.22 -20.97 4.96
N GLY A 320 0.04 -21.53 4.69
CA GLY A 320 -0.82 -22.21 5.65
C GLY A 320 -1.68 -21.27 6.50
N ARG A 321 -1.51 -19.95 6.38
CA ARG A 321 -2.28 -18.94 7.13
C ARG A 321 -3.51 -18.48 6.36
N TYR A 322 -4.35 -17.71 7.04
CA TYR A 322 -5.61 -17.18 6.52
C TYR A 322 -5.59 -15.65 6.59
N LEU A 323 -6.24 -14.99 5.65
CA LEU A 323 -6.47 -13.54 5.71
C LEU A 323 -7.81 -13.27 6.40
N ASP A 324 -7.88 -12.23 7.22
CA ASP A 324 -9.19 -11.80 7.73
C ASP A 324 -10.15 -11.45 6.57
N GLY A 325 -11.39 -11.90 6.71
CA GLY A 325 -12.40 -11.84 5.65
C GLY A 325 -12.42 -13.04 4.67
N LEU A 326 -11.46 -13.96 4.73
CA LEU A 326 -11.47 -15.21 3.96
C LEU A 326 -11.12 -16.44 4.80
N ASP A 327 -11.90 -17.51 4.63
CA ASP A 327 -11.66 -18.82 5.24
C ASP A 327 -10.95 -19.79 4.29
N VAL A 328 -10.06 -19.25 3.44
CA VAL A 328 -9.26 -20.01 2.47
C VAL A 328 -7.79 -19.91 2.88
N PRO A 329 -7.09 -21.04 3.11
CA PRO A 329 -5.68 -21.01 3.47
C PRO A 329 -4.83 -20.55 2.29
N ILE A 330 -3.78 -19.79 2.58
CA ILE A 330 -2.79 -19.37 1.59
C ILE A 330 -1.83 -20.52 1.33
N GLU A 331 -1.82 -20.97 0.08
CA GLU A 331 -0.86 -21.92 -0.44
C GLU A 331 0.31 -21.17 -1.09
N ASN A 332 1.44 -21.82 -1.32
CA ASN A 332 2.57 -21.22 -2.04
C ASN A 332 2.63 -21.71 -3.51
N GLN A 333 3.56 -21.15 -4.30
CA GLN A 333 3.73 -21.58 -5.69
C GLN A 333 4.12 -23.05 -5.84
N ALA A 334 4.87 -23.64 -4.91
CA ALA A 334 5.22 -25.05 -4.97
C ALA A 334 3.98 -25.94 -4.77
N ASP A 335 3.04 -25.54 -3.92
CA ASP A 335 1.75 -26.23 -3.76
C ASP A 335 0.89 -26.11 -5.03
N LEU A 336 0.90 -24.94 -5.68
CA LEU A 336 0.25 -24.76 -6.97
C LEU A 336 0.86 -25.62 -8.06
N VAL A 337 2.19 -25.73 -8.13
CA VAL A 337 2.86 -26.54 -9.15
C VAL A 337 2.67 -28.03 -8.91
N SER A 338 2.73 -28.48 -7.65
CA SER A 338 2.54 -29.89 -7.29
C SER A 338 1.09 -30.35 -7.44
N ARG A 339 0.13 -29.46 -7.16
CA ARG A 339 -1.28 -29.67 -7.37
C ARG A 339 -1.85 -28.49 -8.16
N PRO A 340 -1.76 -28.51 -9.51
CA PRO A 340 -2.29 -27.45 -10.34
C PRO A 340 -3.81 -27.29 -10.24
N VAL A 341 -4.27 -26.08 -10.46
CA VAL A 341 -5.67 -25.80 -10.84
C VAL A 341 -5.76 -25.74 -12.36
N ASP A 342 -6.97 -25.81 -12.91
CA ASP A 342 -7.17 -25.69 -14.36
C ASP A 342 -6.89 -24.25 -14.84
N HIS A 343 -7.33 -23.25 -14.07
CA HIS A 343 -7.16 -21.84 -14.40
C HIS A 343 -6.73 -21.02 -13.17
N VAL A 344 -5.54 -20.42 -13.23
CA VAL A 344 -5.05 -19.46 -12.24
C VAL A 344 -5.09 -18.02 -12.78
N PHE A 345 -5.61 -17.12 -11.96
CA PHE A 345 -5.61 -15.67 -12.19
C PHE A 345 -4.50 -15.02 -11.37
N VAL A 346 -3.58 -14.31 -12.01
CA VAL A 346 -2.45 -13.64 -11.36
C VAL A 346 -2.80 -12.17 -11.14
N MET A 347 -3.06 -11.78 -9.89
CA MET A 347 -3.69 -10.51 -9.53
C MET A 347 -2.67 -9.41 -9.25
N SER A 348 -1.79 -9.11 -10.21
CA SER A 348 -0.81 -8.03 -10.06
C SER A 348 -0.43 -7.41 -11.39
N LEU A 349 -0.44 -6.08 -11.46
CA LEU A 349 0.13 -5.33 -12.58
C LEU A 349 1.65 -5.26 -12.52
N THR A 350 2.23 -5.34 -11.32
CA THR A 350 3.67 -5.22 -11.08
C THR A 350 4.40 -6.52 -11.41
N PHE A 351 3.95 -7.64 -10.83
CA PHE A 351 4.64 -8.93 -10.93
C PHE A 351 3.92 -9.95 -11.82
N GLY A 352 2.78 -9.56 -12.42
CA GLY A 352 1.90 -10.49 -13.13
C GLY A 352 2.57 -11.27 -14.26
N ASN A 353 3.38 -10.60 -15.08
CA ASN A 353 4.10 -11.24 -16.19
C ASN A 353 5.17 -12.20 -15.69
N GLU A 354 5.94 -11.81 -14.67
CA GLU A 354 7.00 -12.64 -14.10
C GLU A 354 6.42 -13.94 -13.51
N VAL A 355 5.39 -13.81 -12.66
CA VAL A 355 4.70 -14.96 -12.06
C VAL A 355 4.10 -15.85 -13.14
N ARG A 356 3.44 -15.27 -14.16
CA ARG A 356 2.88 -16.03 -15.28
C ARG A 356 3.96 -16.84 -15.99
N ASP A 357 5.10 -16.24 -16.29
CA ASP A 357 6.15 -16.90 -17.06
C ASP A 357 6.79 -18.04 -16.24
N VAL A 358 6.93 -17.88 -14.92
CA VAL A 358 7.35 -18.95 -14.02
C VAL A 358 6.32 -20.10 -13.98
N LEU A 359 5.03 -19.78 -13.83
CA LEU A 359 3.96 -20.79 -13.77
C LEU A 359 3.82 -21.54 -15.09
N ARG A 360 3.89 -20.87 -16.24
CA ARG A 360 3.83 -21.52 -17.56
C ARG A 360 4.99 -22.49 -17.80
N ARG A 361 6.18 -22.19 -17.27
CA ARG A 361 7.33 -23.12 -17.33
C ARG A 361 7.15 -24.31 -16.40
N SER A 362 6.60 -24.08 -15.21
CA SER A 362 6.53 -25.09 -14.14
C SER A 362 5.31 -26.02 -14.25
N ALA A 363 4.21 -25.51 -14.82
CA ALA A 363 2.94 -26.21 -14.99
C ALA A 363 2.28 -25.81 -16.33
N PRO A 364 2.78 -26.31 -17.47
CA PRO A 364 2.40 -25.83 -18.81
C PRO A 364 0.96 -26.12 -19.22
N ALA A 365 0.30 -27.09 -18.59
CA ALA A 365 -1.11 -27.41 -18.85
C ALA A 365 -2.07 -26.46 -18.13
N MET A 366 -1.62 -25.75 -17.10
CA MET A 366 -2.44 -24.80 -16.35
C MET A 366 -2.64 -23.53 -17.17
N LYS A 367 -3.90 -23.11 -17.32
CA LYS A 367 -4.20 -21.82 -17.93
C LYS A 367 -3.84 -20.71 -16.94
N VAL A 368 -3.07 -19.74 -17.41
CA VAL A 368 -2.66 -18.57 -16.61
C VAL A 368 -3.16 -17.30 -17.29
N THR A 369 -3.97 -16.52 -16.57
CA THR A 369 -4.45 -15.19 -17.00
C THR A 369 -3.99 -14.15 -15.99
N THR A 370 -3.35 -13.10 -16.47
CA THR A 370 -2.88 -11.98 -15.65
C THR A 370 -3.95 -10.91 -15.49
N LEU A 371 -3.86 -10.11 -14.43
CA LEU A 371 -4.68 -8.92 -14.24
C LEU A 371 -4.60 -7.99 -15.47
N ASP A 372 -3.41 -7.79 -16.02
CA ASP A 372 -3.21 -6.95 -17.21
C ASP A 372 -4.06 -7.39 -18.42
N GLU A 373 -4.23 -8.71 -18.63
CA GLU A 373 -5.04 -9.27 -19.71
C GLU A 373 -6.55 -9.13 -19.47
N MET A 374 -6.97 -9.09 -18.20
CA MET A 374 -8.38 -8.94 -17.82
C MET A 374 -8.85 -7.48 -17.92
N LEU A 375 -7.98 -6.53 -17.60
CA LEU A 375 -8.31 -5.11 -17.64
C LEU A 375 -8.46 -4.62 -19.09
N ALA A 376 -9.44 -3.74 -19.32
CA ALA A 376 -9.68 -3.08 -20.58
C ALA A 376 -8.42 -2.37 -21.09
N ARG A 377 -8.26 -2.38 -22.41
CA ARG A 377 -7.30 -1.56 -23.13
C ARG A 377 -8.11 -0.56 -23.93
N GLU A 378 -7.74 0.72 -23.88
CA GLU A 378 -8.35 1.66 -24.81
C GLU A 378 -7.93 1.29 -26.24
N PRO A 379 -8.82 1.45 -27.24
CA PRO A 379 -8.40 1.48 -28.62
C PRO A 379 -7.30 2.52 -28.79
N ALA A 380 -6.22 2.16 -29.47
CA ALA A 380 -5.10 3.05 -29.76
C ALA A 380 -5.52 4.24 -30.63
#